data_AF-A0A845RAT3-F1
#
_entry.id   AF-A0A845RAT3-F1
#
_cell.length_a   1.000
_cell.length_b   1.000
_cell.length_c   1.000
_cell.angle_alpha   90.00
_cell.angle_beta   90.00
_cell.angle_gamma   90.00
#
_symmetry.space_group_name_H-M   'P 1'
#
loop_
_entity.id
_entity.type
_entity.pdbx_description
1 polymer ?
#
loop_
_entity_poly.entity_id
_entity_poly.type
_entity_poly.pdbx_seq_one_letter_code
_entity_poly.pdbx_strand_id
1 'polypeptide(L)'
;MLLKIEKKPVDYLYQTAVEADGCISWKNGLTFCGVHGIKNHTLYLTESLTAILTDGQSPFAARAIPSVVNEICGRINRRVEEIIANDRNNLPTQIVSSGQAKRDLQYYQDYGAKEAVIQQIFANQVPDGQFHSDYILNELPEAAFMAWLQDPEGFIETEADQHIKINQEKFLLQFLKDDALLAEYQALMQDTENPIHRMKAITEALKASGAKTVTVTVQKDGAELTFKAAANSLTGHRNYYSTYDIPAQDRREFEQLFGRSANYCAEDITMISYGRNTIYEAPTAQTAEITEGYGPAMQMGGM
;
A
#
# COMPACT_ATOMS: atom_id res chain seq x y z
N MET A 1 10.28 29.84 32.66
CA MET A 1 9.04 30.21 33.38
C MET A 1 7.85 30.01 32.46
N LEU A 2 6.70 29.57 32.97
CA LEU A 2 5.45 29.41 32.22
C LEU A 2 4.48 30.56 32.53
N LEU A 3 3.87 31.12 31.51
CA LEU A 3 2.94 32.24 31.54
C LEU A 3 1.59 31.77 31.01
N LYS A 4 0.51 32.27 31.63
CA LYS A 4 -0.86 31.97 31.25
C LYS A 4 -1.54 33.24 30.77
N ILE A 5 -2.12 33.20 29.57
CA ILE A 5 -2.95 34.27 29.01
C ILE A 5 -4.39 33.77 28.94
N GLU A 6 -5.29 34.44 29.66
CA GLU A 6 -6.68 33.99 29.79
C GLU A 6 -7.51 34.37 28.57
N LYS A 7 -8.15 33.40 27.91
CA LYS A 7 -9.03 33.63 26.77
C LYS A 7 -10.12 32.57 26.66
N LYS A 8 -11.27 32.82 27.31
CA LYS A 8 -12.39 31.85 27.34
C LYS A 8 -12.76 31.33 25.95
N PRO A 9 -12.95 30.01 25.76
CA PRO A 9 -13.06 28.97 26.80
C PRO A 9 -11.73 28.31 27.23
N VAL A 10 -10.57 28.89 26.87
CA VAL A 10 -9.26 28.30 27.13
C VAL A 10 -8.29 29.28 27.80
N ASP A 11 -7.17 28.78 28.31
CA ASP A 11 -6.03 29.62 28.68
C ASP A 11 -4.84 29.26 27.80
N TYR A 12 -4.21 30.26 27.17
CA TYR A 12 -3.02 30.07 26.36
C TYR A 12 -1.78 30.02 27.25
N LEU A 13 -0.90 29.07 26.95
CA LEU A 13 0.32 28.85 27.70
C LEU A 13 1.51 29.28 26.85
N TYR A 14 2.38 30.08 27.44
CA TYR A 14 3.63 30.53 26.85
C TYR A 14 4.79 30.27 27.80
N GLN A 15 5.99 30.05 27.25
CA GLN A 15 7.22 29.93 28.03
C GLN A 15 8.17 31.05 27.67
N THR A 16 8.99 31.42 28.64
CA THR A 16 10.13 32.29 28.45
C THR A 16 11.33 31.79 29.23
N ALA A 17 12.53 32.06 28.71
CA ALA A 17 13.77 31.69 29.35
C ALA A 17 13.99 32.52 30.62
N VAL A 18 14.51 31.86 31.65
CA VAL A 18 14.92 32.48 32.91
C VAL A 18 16.43 32.50 32.94
N GLU A 19 17.00 33.67 33.22
CA GLU A 19 18.45 33.84 33.32
C GLU A 19 19.00 33.11 34.56
N ALA A 20 20.33 32.92 34.63
CA ALA A 20 20.97 32.17 35.71
C ALA A 20 20.73 32.77 37.12
N ASP A 21 20.41 34.06 37.19
CA ASP A 21 20.06 34.79 38.42
C ASP A 21 18.57 34.67 38.81
N GLY A 22 17.78 33.91 38.03
CA GLY A 22 16.35 33.74 38.26
C GLY A 22 15.49 34.86 37.67
N CYS A 23 16.08 35.87 37.01
CA CYS A 23 15.35 36.98 36.42
C CYS A 23 14.82 36.65 35.01
N ILE A 24 13.77 37.37 34.59
CA ILE A 24 13.26 37.32 33.22
C ILE A 24 13.80 38.54 32.48
N SER A 25 14.54 38.30 31.42
CA SER A 25 15.03 39.38 30.55
C SER A 25 13.94 39.89 29.63
N TRP A 26 13.86 41.21 29.46
CA TRP A 26 12.97 41.86 28.50
C TRP A 26 13.33 41.54 27.03
N LYS A 27 14.52 40.98 26.81
CA LYS A 27 14.96 40.50 25.50
C LYS A 27 14.45 39.09 25.18
N ASN A 28 13.94 38.37 26.18
CA ASN A 28 13.49 36.99 25.98
C ASN A 28 12.08 37.00 25.37
N GLY A 29 11.94 36.32 24.24
CA GLY A 29 10.65 36.14 23.59
C GLY A 29 9.73 35.22 24.39
N LEU A 30 8.44 35.28 24.06
CA LEU A 30 7.44 34.30 24.47
C LEU A 30 7.33 33.22 23.39
N THR A 31 7.49 31.96 23.77
CA THR A 31 7.26 30.81 22.89
C THR A 31 5.95 30.15 23.27
N PHE A 32 5.10 29.91 22.28
CA PHE A 32 3.84 29.21 22.51
C PHE A 32 4.08 27.76 22.95
N CYS A 33 3.33 27.34 23.97
CA CYS A 33 3.50 26.06 24.64
C CYS A 33 2.31 25.14 24.51
N GLY A 34 1.13 25.71 24.30
CA GLY A 34 -0.10 24.96 24.35
C GLY A 34 -1.27 25.75 24.89
N VAL A 35 -2.35 25.03 25.14
CA VAL A 35 -3.63 25.56 25.57
C VAL A 35 -4.17 24.70 26.71
N HIS A 36 -4.70 25.33 27.76
CA HIS A 36 -5.45 24.67 28.81
C HIS A 36 -6.95 24.83 28.55
N GLY A 37 -7.64 23.72 28.28
CA GLY A 37 -9.09 23.71 28.13
C GLY A 37 -9.78 23.84 29.48
N ILE A 38 -10.40 24.98 29.77
CA ILE A 38 -10.96 25.29 31.09
C ILE A 38 -12.10 24.32 31.46
N LYS A 39 -12.96 23.99 30.49
CA LYS A 39 -14.12 23.09 30.70
C LYS A 39 -13.71 21.63 30.95
N ASN A 40 -12.73 21.14 30.20
CA ASN A 40 -12.39 19.72 30.18
C ASN A 40 -11.17 19.41 31.06
N HIS A 41 -10.54 20.42 31.66
CA HIS A 41 -9.31 20.33 32.44
C HIS A 41 -8.17 19.59 31.70
N THR A 42 -8.10 19.77 30.38
CA THR A 42 -7.12 19.12 29.50
C THR A 42 -6.03 20.11 29.10
N LEU A 43 -4.77 19.66 29.12
CA LEU A 43 -3.63 20.42 28.62
C LEU A 43 -3.27 19.96 27.22
N TYR A 44 -3.36 20.86 26.25
CA TYR A 44 -3.00 20.64 24.86
C TYR A 44 -1.65 21.28 24.59
N LEU A 45 -0.58 20.50 24.66
CA LEU A 45 0.79 21.00 24.67
C LEU A 45 1.49 20.78 23.32
N THR A 46 2.54 21.53 23.06
CA THR A 46 3.51 21.18 22.01
C THR A 46 4.26 19.90 22.42
N GLU A 47 4.77 19.16 21.43
CA GLU A 47 5.45 17.87 21.68
C GLU A 47 6.63 18.02 22.65
N SER A 48 7.42 19.09 22.48
CA SER A 48 8.59 19.38 23.31
C SER A 48 8.25 19.57 24.78
N LEU A 49 7.08 20.13 25.11
CA LEU A 49 6.63 20.34 26.48
C LEU A 49 5.84 19.18 27.05
N THR A 50 5.17 18.42 26.19
CA THR A 50 4.49 17.18 26.61
C THR A 50 5.51 16.24 27.25
N ALA A 51 6.65 16.00 26.58
CA ALA A 51 7.71 15.12 27.07
C ALA A 51 8.30 15.57 28.42
N ILE A 52 8.38 16.89 28.67
CA ILE A 52 8.95 17.45 29.90
C ILE A 52 7.97 17.34 31.07
N LEU A 53 6.67 17.50 30.81
CA LEU A 53 5.64 17.61 31.86
C LEU A 53 5.00 16.26 32.23
N THR A 54 5.13 15.22 31.41
CA THR A 54 4.58 13.88 31.68
C THR A 54 5.46 13.02 32.59
N ASP A 55 6.72 13.40 32.86
CA ASP A 55 7.60 12.73 33.83
C ASP A 55 7.27 13.06 35.29
N GLY A 56 6.39 14.04 35.53
CA GLY A 56 5.83 14.36 36.85
C GLY A 56 4.38 13.91 36.97
N GLN A 57 3.97 13.40 38.14
CA GLN A 57 2.58 13.10 38.47
C GLN A 57 1.70 14.37 38.41
N SER A 58 1.28 14.75 37.22
CA SER A 58 0.36 15.86 36.98
C SER A 58 -1.09 15.36 37.02
N PRO A 59 -2.02 16.06 37.70
CA PRO A 59 -3.43 15.67 37.73
C PRO A 59 -4.19 15.92 36.42
N PHE A 60 -3.52 16.46 35.39
CA PHE A 60 -4.14 16.83 34.11
C PHE A 60 -3.83 15.82 33.01
N ALA A 61 -4.81 15.56 32.13
CA ALA A 61 -4.56 14.85 30.89
C ALA A 61 -3.80 15.76 29.92
N ALA A 62 -2.51 15.48 29.71
CA ALA A 62 -1.67 16.18 28.74
C ALA A 62 -1.75 15.49 27.36
N ARG A 63 -1.97 16.27 26.30
CA ARG A 63 -2.09 15.79 24.92
C ARG A 63 -1.25 16.66 23.99
N ALA A 64 -0.48 16.04 23.11
CA ALA A 64 0.29 16.77 22.10
C ALA A 64 -0.64 17.31 21.00
N ILE A 65 -0.42 18.54 20.53
CA ILE A 65 -1.22 19.15 19.46
C ILE A 65 -1.23 18.29 18.17
N PRO A 66 -0.10 17.76 17.66
CA PRO A 66 -0.12 16.86 16.50
C PRO A 66 -0.98 15.61 16.73
N SER A 67 -1.03 15.09 17.97
CA SER A 67 -1.91 13.97 18.32
C SER A 67 -3.39 14.36 18.26
N VAL A 68 -3.76 15.59 18.60
CA VAL A 68 -5.15 16.08 18.48
C VAL A 68 -5.54 16.28 17.02
N VAL A 69 -4.64 16.80 16.18
CA VAL A 69 -4.87 16.90 14.74
C VAL A 69 -5.16 15.52 14.15
N ASN A 70 -4.32 14.53 14.45
CA ASN A 70 -4.51 13.17 13.99
C ASN A 70 -5.82 12.55 14.49
N GLU A 71 -6.23 12.83 15.73
CA GLU A 71 -7.54 12.40 16.24
C GLU A 71 -8.69 13.04 15.47
N ILE A 72 -8.67 14.37 15.30
CA ILE A 72 -9.72 15.09 14.58
C ILE A 72 -9.84 14.55 13.16
N CYS A 73 -8.72 14.44 12.42
CA CYS A 73 -8.72 13.89 11.06
C CYS A 73 -9.22 12.45 11.03
N GLY A 74 -8.75 11.59 11.93
CA GLY A 74 -9.19 10.19 12.00
C GLY A 74 -10.69 10.04 12.29
N ARG A 75 -11.24 10.93 13.13
CA ARG A 75 -12.68 10.94 13.42
C ARG A 75 -13.51 11.49 12.26
N ILE A 76 -13.02 12.50 11.55
CA ILE A 76 -13.67 13.02 10.34
C ILE A 76 -13.66 11.95 9.25
N ASN A 77 -12.51 11.32 8.98
CA ASN A 77 -12.41 10.24 7.98
C ASN A 77 -13.39 9.10 8.28
N ARG A 78 -13.42 8.63 9.53
CA ARG A 78 -14.39 7.61 9.96
C ARG A 78 -15.83 8.06 9.74
N ARG A 79 -16.17 9.30 10.10
CA ARG A 79 -17.53 9.82 9.91
C ARG A 79 -17.90 9.90 8.43
N VAL A 80 -16.96 10.31 7.57
CA VAL A 80 -17.15 10.32 6.11
C VAL A 80 -17.37 8.90 5.60
N GLU A 81 -16.55 7.94 6.00
CA GLU A 81 -16.68 6.53 5.63
C GLU A 81 -18.01 5.91 6.11
N GLU A 82 -18.48 6.28 7.31
CA GLU A 82 -19.81 5.89 7.82
C GLU A 82 -20.96 6.46 6.99
N ILE A 83 -20.86 7.73 6.57
CA ILE A 83 -21.90 8.38 5.73
C ILE A 83 -21.93 7.75 4.34
N ILE A 84 -20.76 7.52 3.73
CA ILE A 84 -20.65 6.91 2.41
C ILE A 84 -20.99 5.42 2.47
N ALA A 85 -20.69 4.73 3.58
CA ALA A 85 -20.99 3.32 3.83
C ALA A 85 -20.52 2.37 2.72
N ASN A 86 -19.39 2.68 2.09
CA ASN A 86 -18.85 1.99 0.91
C ASN A 86 -19.85 1.83 -0.25
N ASP A 87 -20.86 2.72 -0.34
CA ASP A 87 -21.83 2.73 -1.43
C ASP A 87 -21.77 4.07 -2.17
N ARG A 88 -21.33 4.02 -3.43
CA ARG A 88 -21.26 5.21 -4.28
C ARG A 88 -22.61 5.90 -4.47
N ASN A 89 -23.74 5.21 -4.27
CA ASN A 89 -25.07 5.83 -4.34
C ASN A 89 -25.32 6.85 -3.21
N ASN A 90 -24.55 6.77 -2.12
CA ASN A 90 -24.57 7.76 -1.04
C ASN A 90 -23.80 9.04 -1.39
N LEU A 91 -23.10 9.09 -2.54
CA LEU A 91 -22.46 10.31 -3.01
C LEU A 91 -23.49 11.26 -3.64
N PRO A 92 -23.36 12.59 -3.40
CA PRO A 92 -24.29 13.56 -3.98
C PRO A 92 -24.19 13.68 -5.52
N THR A 93 -23.07 13.26 -6.12
CA THR A 93 -22.89 13.21 -7.58
C THR A 93 -22.64 11.79 -8.05
N GLN A 94 -23.17 11.48 -9.23
CA GLN A 94 -22.96 10.22 -9.95
C GLN A 94 -22.22 10.43 -11.29
N ILE A 95 -21.81 11.66 -11.58
CA ILE A 95 -21.21 12.02 -12.86
C ILE A 95 -19.85 12.64 -12.62
N VAL A 96 -18.82 12.03 -13.21
CA VAL A 96 -17.53 12.67 -13.42
C VAL A 96 -17.72 13.76 -14.47
N SER A 97 -17.61 15.02 -14.06
CA SER A 97 -17.91 16.18 -14.89
C SER A 97 -16.65 16.73 -15.56
N SER A 98 -15.51 16.66 -14.88
CA SER A 98 -14.24 17.21 -15.33
C SER A 98 -13.65 16.38 -16.48
N GLY A 99 -13.30 17.04 -17.58
CA GLY A 99 -12.62 16.39 -18.70
C GLY A 99 -11.25 15.82 -18.32
N GLN A 100 -10.56 16.43 -17.36
CA GLN A 100 -9.31 15.88 -16.82
C GLN A 100 -9.57 14.59 -16.04
N ALA A 101 -10.54 14.61 -15.13
CA ALA A 101 -10.92 13.45 -14.33
C ALA A 101 -11.33 12.24 -15.19
N LYS A 102 -12.06 12.48 -16.29
CA LYS A 102 -12.41 11.43 -17.26
C LYS A 102 -11.18 10.82 -17.93
N ARG A 103 -10.23 11.64 -18.37
CA ARG A 103 -8.98 11.16 -18.98
C ARG A 103 -8.12 10.39 -17.99
N ASP A 104 -8.04 10.87 -16.76
CA ASP A 104 -7.30 10.19 -15.69
C ASP A 104 -7.92 8.84 -15.33
N LEU A 105 -9.26 8.76 -15.28
CA LEU A 105 -9.97 7.51 -15.08
C LEU A 105 -9.73 6.54 -16.24
N GLN A 106 -9.89 7.01 -17.48
CA GLN A 106 -9.66 6.18 -18.66
C GLN A 106 -8.23 5.64 -18.70
N TYR A 107 -7.24 6.49 -18.49
CA TYR A 107 -5.84 6.07 -18.43
C TYR A 107 -5.60 5.02 -17.33
N TYR A 108 -6.22 5.22 -16.16
CA TYR A 108 -6.13 4.24 -15.07
C TYR A 108 -6.78 2.91 -15.45
N GLN A 109 -7.95 2.92 -16.10
CA GLN A 109 -8.61 1.70 -16.57
C GLN A 109 -7.81 0.97 -17.65
N ASP A 110 -7.20 1.71 -18.58
CA ASP A 110 -6.46 1.13 -19.70
C ASP A 110 -5.08 0.57 -19.28
N TYR A 111 -4.43 1.18 -18.28
CA TYR A 111 -3.03 0.87 -17.93
C TYR A 111 -2.78 0.77 -16.43
N GLY A 112 -3.39 1.65 -15.63
CA GLY A 112 -3.07 1.80 -14.20
C GLY A 112 -3.54 0.63 -13.33
N ALA A 113 -4.75 0.13 -13.56
CA ALA A 113 -5.37 -0.90 -12.73
C ALA A 113 -4.56 -2.20 -12.74
N LYS A 114 -4.18 -2.67 -13.94
CA LYS A 114 -3.35 -3.87 -14.09
C LYS A 114 -2.01 -3.75 -13.38
N GLU A 115 -1.30 -2.63 -13.56
CA GLU A 115 -0.01 -2.40 -12.89
C GLU A 115 -0.16 -2.31 -11.36
N ALA A 116 -1.22 -1.68 -10.87
CA ALA A 116 -1.50 -1.60 -9.43
C ALA A 116 -1.79 -2.99 -8.82
N VAL A 117 -2.59 -3.81 -9.50
CA VAL A 117 -2.85 -5.21 -9.09
C VAL A 117 -1.55 -6.00 -9.03
N ILE A 118 -0.68 -5.87 -10.03
CA ILE A 118 0.61 -6.55 -10.04
C ILE A 118 1.45 -6.14 -8.83
N GLN A 119 1.55 -4.84 -8.54
CA GLN A 119 2.28 -4.37 -7.37
C GLN A 119 1.72 -4.96 -6.07
N GLN A 120 0.40 -4.99 -5.91
CA GLN A 120 -0.26 -5.58 -4.73
C GLN A 120 0.03 -7.08 -4.59
N ILE A 121 -0.06 -7.84 -5.69
CA ILE A 121 0.24 -9.27 -5.70
C ILE A 121 1.67 -9.56 -5.21
N PHE A 122 2.66 -8.81 -5.67
CA PHE A 122 4.06 -8.96 -5.25
C PHE A 122 4.34 -8.41 -3.84
N ALA A 123 3.50 -7.51 -3.35
CA ALA A 123 3.52 -7.00 -1.98
C ALA A 123 2.73 -7.88 -0.99
N ASN A 124 2.11 -8.96 -1.45
CA ASN A 124 1.20 -9.80 -0.66
C ASN A 124 0.02 -9.02 -0.06
N GLN A 125 -0.50 -8.07 -0.84
CA GLN A 125 -1.66 -7.27 -0.51
C GLN A 125 -2.84 -7.71 -1.36
N VAL A 126 -4.02 -7.70 -0.74
CA VAL A 126 -5.31 -7.89 -1.41
C VAL A 126 -6.01 -6.54 -1.39
N PRO A 127 -6.55 -6.06 -2.52
CA PRO A 127 -7.38 -4.87 -2.51
C PRO A 127 -8.60 -5.10 -1.61
N ASP A 128 -8.77 -4.25 -0.61
CA ASP A 128 -9.88 -4.36 0.36
C ASP A 128 -11.24 -4.00 -0.27
N GLY A 129 -11.22 -3.29 -1.40
CA GLY A 129 -12.42 -2.83 -2.10
C GLY A 129 -13.22 -1.83 -1.27
N GLN A 130 -12.55 -1.14 -0.33
CA GLN A 130 -13.18 -0.19 0.56
C GLN A 130 -12.81 1.23 0.19
N PHE A 131 -13.81 2.10 0.24
CA PHE A 131 -13.61 3.52 0.22
C PHE A 131 -12.95 3.98 1.51
N HIS A 132 -11.86 4.73 1.37
CA HIS A 132 -11.12 5.36 2.47
C HIS A 132 -11.08 6.86 2.27
N SER A 133 -11.49 7.62 3.28
CA SER A 133 -11.43 9.08 3.22
C SER A 133 -10.01 9.57 3.52
N ASP A 134 -9.55 10.59 2.81
CA ASP A 134 -8.20 11.14 2.93
C ASP A 134 -8.18 12.58 3.47
N TYR A 135 -9.14 12.91 4.35
CA TYR A 135 -9.16 14.19 5.05
C TYR A 135 -7.90 14.35 5.90
N ILE A 136 -7.16 15.43 5.65
CA ILE A 136 -5.93 15.80 6.37
C ILE A 136 -5.97 17.30 6.66
N LEU A 137 -5.73 17.66 7.92
CA LEU A 137 -5.44 19.02 8.35
C LEU A 137 -3.94 19.15 8.56
N ASN A 138 -3.27 19.95 7.73
CA ASN A 138 -1.84 20.23 7.89
C ASN A 138 -1.56 21.07 9.15
N GLU A 139 -2.45 22.03 9.42
CA GLU A 139 -2.41 22.89 10.59
C GLU A 139 -3.81 22.98 11.17
N LEU A 140 -3.93 23.17 12.48
CA LEU A 140 -5.21 23.35 13.15
C LEU A 140 -5.46 24.84 13.39
N PRO A 141 -6.34 25.49 12.61
CA PRO A 141 -6.66 26.89 12.85
C PRO A 141 -7.27 27.06 14.24
N GLU A 142 -6.98 28.18 14.88
CA GLU A 142 -7.49 28.49 16.23
C GLU A 142 -9.02 28.38 16.28
N ALA A 143 -9.72 28.91 15.27
CA ALA A 143 -11.18 28.85 15.20
C ALA A 143 -11.71 27.41 15.14
N ALA A 144 -11.05 26.53 14.38
CA ALA A 144 -11.42 25.11 14.28
C ALA A 144 -11.16 24.38 15.61
N PHE A 145 -10.04 24.67 16.26
CA PHE A 145 -9.74 24.12 17.58
C PHE A 145 -10.77 24.56 18.62
N MET A 146 -11.18 25.84 18.61
CA MET A 146 -12.21 26.36 19.50
C MET A 146 -13.58 25.73 19.25
N ALA A 147 -13.96 25.56 17.98
CA ALA A 147 -15.21 24.90 17.60
C ALA A 147 -15.23 23.45 18.09
N TRP A 148 -14.16 22.70 17.82
CA TRP A 148 -13.99 21.32 18.32
C TRP A 148 -14.04 21.24 19.85
N LEU A 149 -13.42 22.17 20.58
CA LEU A 149 -13.49 22.17 22.05
C LEU A 149 -14.88 22.46 22.60
N GLN A 150 -15.70 23.24 21.89
CA GLN A 150 -17.05 23.59 22.31
C GLN A 150 -18.04 22.46 22.06
N ASP A 151 -17.99 21.87 20.86
CA ASP A 151 -18.83 20.76 20.43
C ASP A 151 -18.04 19.84 19.48
N PRO A 152 -17.34 18.82 20.02
CA PRO A 152 -16.55 17.91 19.21
C PRO A 152 -17.39 17.18 18.17
N GLU A 153 -18.56 16.65 18.54
CA GLU A 153 -19.37 15.84 17.62
C GLU A 153 -19.94 16.70 16.49
N GLY A 154 -20.55 17.84 16.82
CA GLY A 154 -21.11 18.75 15.80
C GLY A 154 -20.05 19.31 14.85
N PHE A 155 -18.83 19.56 15.34
CA PHE A 155 -17.70 19.94 14.49
C PHE A 155 -17.33 18.82 13.51
N ILE A 156 -17.19 17.58 13.99
CA ILE A 156 -16.84 16.42 13.15
C ILE A 156 -17.91 16.19 12.08
N GLU A 157 -19.20 16.27 12.43
CA GLU A 157 -20.31 16.13 11.47
C GLU A 157 -20.28 17.22 10.40
N THR A 158 -20.13 18.48 10.82
CA THR A 158 -20.11 19.62 9.89
C THR A 158 -18.93 19.55 8.92
N GLU A 159 -17.74 19.23 9.42
CA GLU A 159 -16.54 19.09 8.58
C GLU A 159 -16.63 17.89 7.64
N ALA A 160 -17.15 16.75 8.11
CA ALA A 160 -17.36 15.58 7.26
C ALA A 160 -18.33 15.88 6.10
N ASP A 161 -19.47 16.50 6.38
CA ASP A 161 -20.46 16.88 5.36
C ASP A 161 -19.88 17.86 4.33
N GLN A 162 -19.13 18.87 4.81
CA GLN A 162 -18.46 19.81 3.93
C GLN A 162 -17.40 19.12 3.07
N HIS A 163 -16.62 18.23 3.67
CA HIS A 163 -15.59 17.48 2.97
C HIS A 163 -16.19 16.60 1.86
N ILE A 164 -17.28 15.88 2.15
CA ILE A 164 -18.02 15.09 1.15
C ILE A 164 -18.51 16.00 0.02
N LYS A 165 -19.14 17.12 0.35
CA LYS A 165 -19.71 18.03 -0.65
C LYS A 165 -18.65 18.61 -1.59
N ILE A 166 -17.48 18.96 -1.06
CA ILE A 166 -16.37 19.52 -1.84
C ILE A 166 -15.67 18.44 -2.67
N ASN A 167 -15.51 17.23 -2.13
CA ASN A 167 -14.70 16.16 -2.73
C ASN A 167 -15.52 15.05 -3.41
N GLN A 168 -16.82 15.24 -3.59
CA GLN A 168 -17.74 14.25 -4.16
C GLN A 168 -17.25 13.61 -5.48
N GLU A 169 -16.67 14.39 -6.40
CA GLU A 169 -16.16 13.87 -7.68
C GLU A 169 -14.88 13.07 -7.48
N LYS A 170 -14.02 13.48 -6.53
CA LYS A 170 -12.81 12.74 -6.15
C LYS A 170 -13.17 11.38 -5.55
N PHE A 171 -14.19 11.33 -4.68
CA PHE A 171 -14.67 10.08 -4.09
C PHE A 171 -15.30 9.16 -5.15
N LEU A 172 -16.08 9.72 -6.07
CA LEU A 172 -16.60 8.94 -7.19
C LEU A 172 -15.47 8.34 -8.05
N LEU A 173 -14.41 9.12 -8.31
CA LEU A 173 -13.24 8.60 -9.04
C LEU A 173 -12.53 7.47 -8.29
N GLN A 174 -12.44 7.55 -6.96
CA GLN A 174 -11.88 6.48 -6.14
C GLN A 174 -12.69 5.20 -6.32
N PHE A 175 -14.02 5.24 -6.15
CA PHE A 175 -14.88 4.08 -6.39
C PHE A 175 -14.68 3.47 -7.78
N LEU A 176 -14.63 4.29 -8.83
CA LEU A 176 -14.48 3.78 -10.20
C LEU A 176 -13.10 3.18 -10.47
N LYS A 177 -12.06 3.67 -9.79
CA LYS A 177 -10.72 3.09 -9.84
C LYS A 177 -10.63 1.80 -9.03
N ASP A 178 -11.29 1.75 -7.88
CA ASP A 178 -11.35 0.55 -7.03
C ASP A 178 -12.15 -0.56 -7.72
N ASP A 179 -13.26 -0.24 -8.39
CA ASP A 179 -14.02 -1.16 -9.24
C ASP A 179 -13.11 -1.78 -10.32
N ALA A 180 -12.33 -0.95 -11.03
CA ALA A 180 -11.40 -1.41 -12.06
C ALA A 180 -10.26 -2.27 -11.47
N LEU A 181 -9.71 -1.86 -10.33
CA LEU A 181 -8.67 -2.61 -9.62
C LEU A 181 -9.16 -3.99 -9.18
N LEU A 182 -10.36 -4.06 -8.60
CA LEU A 182 -10.98 -5.32 -8.17
C LEU A 182 -11.27 -6.24 -9.36
N ALA A 183 -11.77 -5.69 -10.47
CA ALA A 183 -12.03 -6.46 -11.68
C ALA A 183 -10.75 -7.08 -12.25
N GLU A 184 -9.68 -6.29 -12.36
CA GLU A 184 -8.36 -6.78 -12.80
C GLU A 184 -7.78 -7.82 -11.82
N TYR A 185 -7.91 -7.58 -10.51
CA TYR A 185 -7.45 -8.52 -9.49
C TYR A 185 -8.17 -9.86 -9.62
N GLN A 186 -9.50 -9.85 -9.75
CA GLN A 186 -10.29 -11.05 -9.93
C GLN A 186 -9.95 -11.79 -11.23
N ALA A 187 -9.81 -11.07 -12.35
CA ALA A 187 -9.43 -11.66 -13.63
C ALA A 187 -8.06 -12.36 -13.55
N LEU A 188 -7.09 -11.71 -12.91
CA LEU A 188 -5.73 -12.27 -12.75
C LEU A 188 -5.73 -13.47 -11.80
N MET A 189 -6.49 -13.43 -10.71
CA MET A 189 -6.63 -14.58 -9.81
C MET A 189 -7.33 -15.79 -10.48
N GLN A 190 -8.21 -15.55 -11.45
CA GLN A 190 -8.87 -16.61 -12.23
C GLN A 190 -7.98 -17.18 -13.34
N ASP A 191 -7.12 -16.36 -13.93
CA ASP A 191 -6.13 -16.78 -14.93
C ASP A 191 -4.92 -17.43 -14.25
N THR A 192 -5.04 -18.71 -13.87
CA THR A 192 -3.96 -19.45 -13.19
C THR A 192 -2.75 -19.68 -14.07
N GLU A 193 -2.92 -19.62 -15.39
CA GLU A 193 -1.84 -19.75 -16.36
C GLU A 193 -1.08 -18.44 -16.57
N ASN A 194 -1.54 -17.34 -15.96
CA ASN A 194 -0.87 -16.06 -16.08
C ASN A 194 0.59 -16.16 -15.56
N PRO A 195 1.59 -15.70 -16.34
CA PRO A 195 2.99 -15.75 -15.95
C PRO A 195 3.30 -15.07 -14.62
N ILE A 196 2.46 -14.11 -14.20
CA ILE A 196 2.59 -13.36 -12.95
C ILE A 196 2.57 -14.29 -11.73
N HIS A 197 1.73 -15.33 -11.73
CA HIS A 197 1.68 -16.31 -10.62
C HIS A 197 3.00 -17.07 -10.49
N ARG A 198 3.57 -17.44 -11.64
CA ARG A 198 4.86 -18.12 -11.71
C ARG A 198 5.99 -17.22 -11.22
N MET A 199 6.02 -15.97 -11.66
CA MET A 199 6.99 -14.96 -11.20
C MET A 199 6.89 -14.72 -9.69
N LYS A 200 5.67 -14.69 -9.14
CA LYS A 200 5.44 -14.56 -7.70
C LYS A 200 6.00 -15.76 -6.95
N ALA A 201 5.65 -16.99 -7.35
CA ALA A 201 6.13 -18.20 -6.70
C ALA A 201 7.67 -18.29 -6.72
N ILE A 202 8.30 -17.96 -7.85
CA ILE A 202 9.77 -17.86 -7.96
C ILE A 202 10.32 -16.81 -6.98
N THR A 203 9.72 -15.61 -6.95
CA THR A 203 10.15 -14.53 -6.06
C THR A 203 10.07 -14.93 -4.59
N GLU A 204 8.99 -15.59 -4.18
CA GLU A 204 8.80 -16.06 -2.81
C GLU A 204 9.77 -17.18 -2.43
N ALA A 205 9.97 -18.17 -3.31
CA ALA A 205 10.94 -19.23 -3.12
C ALA A 205 12.37 -18.69 -2.94
N LEU A 206 12.76 -17.72 -3.77
CA LEU A 206 14.07 -17.09 -3.68
C LEU A 206 14.23 -16.28 -2.39
N LYS A 207 13.23 -15.46 -2.03
CA LYS A 207 13.24 -14.70 -0.76
C LYS A 207 13.34 -15.62 0.45
N ALA A 208 12.58 -16.72 0.47
CA ALA A 208 12.60 -17.71 1.55
C ALA A 208 13.95 -18.43 1.65
N SER A 209 14.62 -18.69 0.52
CA SER A 209 15.91 -19.38 0.50
C SER A 209 17.08 -18.55 1.07
N GLY A 210 17.02 -17.21 0.97
CA GLY A 210 18.14 -16.32 1.30
C GLY A 210 19.37 -16.49 0.39
N ALA A 211 19.26 -17.22 -0.72
CA ALA A 211 20.36 -17.49 -1.63
C ALA A 211 20.79 -16.24 -2.39
N LYS A 212 22.10 -16.07 -2.60
CA LYS A 212 22.65 -15.04 -3.51
C LYS A 212 22.76 -15.53 -4.95
N THR A 213 23.04 -16.82 -5.11
CA THR A 213 23.21 -17.49 -6.41
C THR A 213 22.45 -18.80 -6.36
N VAL A 214 21.71 -19.09 -7.41
CA VAL A 214 20.88 -20.29 -7.57
C VAL A 214 21.21 -20.98 -8.89
N THR A 215 20.86 -22.25 -8.99
CA THR A 215 20.91 -23.01 -10.23
C THR A 215 19.51 -23.05 -10.83
N VAL A 216 19.37 -22.56 -12.06
CA VAL A 216 18.12 -22.44 -12.79
C VAL A 216 18.14 -23.42 -13.94
N THR A 217 17.07 -24.19 -14.09
CA THR A 217 16.81 -25.03 -15.25
C THR A 217 15.70 -24.39 -16.06
N VAL A 218 15.96 -24.19 -17.35
CA VAL A 218 15.00 -23.66 -18.32
C VAL A 218 14.74 -24.68 -19.42
N GLN A 219 13.50 -24.75 -19.88
CA GLN A 219 13.10 -25.49 -21.07
C GLN A 219 12.53 -24.53 -22.09
N LYS A 220 13.13 -24.49 -23.28
CA LYS A 220 12.72 -23.61 -24.38
C LYS A 220 12.91 -24.32 -25.71
N ASP A 221 11.91 -24.22 -26.59
CA ASP A 221 11.94 -24.83 -27.94
C ASP A 221 12.31 -26.33 -27.94
N GLY A 222 11.90 -27.05 -26.90
CA GLY A 222 12.18 -28.49 -26.74
C GLY A 222 13.60 -28.82 -26.25
N ALA A 223 14.44 -27.83 -25.98
CA ALA A 223 15.76 -28.00 -25.38
C ALA A 223 15.77 -27.53 -23.91
N GLU A 224 16.48 -28.28 -23.06
CA GLU A 224 16.68 -27.94 -21.65
C GLU A 224 18.11 -27.47 -21.42
N LEU A 225 18.28 -26.44 -20.59
CA LEU A 225 19.58 -25.98 -20.13
C LEU A 225 19.53 -25.64 -18.64
N THR A 226 20.59 -26.01 -17.92
CA THR A 226 20.76 -25.66 -16.51
C THR A 226 21.99 -24.77 -16.33
N PHE A 227 21.84 -23.63 -15.66
CA PHE A 227 22.91 -22.65 -15.44
C PHE A 227 22.82 -21.97 -14.08
N LYS A 228 23.87 -21.26 -13.67
CA LYS A 228 23.83 -20.42 -12.46
C LYS A 228 23.30 -19.03 -12.77
N ALA A 229 22.52 -18.46 -11.86
CA ALA A 229 22.06 -17.07 -11.94
C ALA A 229 22.07 -16.40 -10.56
N ALA A 230 22.17 -15.07 -10.56
CA ALA A 230 21.99 -14.30 -9.33
C ALA A 230 20.52 -14.33 -8.89
N ALA A 231 20.24 -14.60 -7.62
CA ALA A 231 18.86 -14.74 -7.15
C ALA A 231 18.04 -13.45 -7.32
N ASN A 232 18.69 -12.28 -7.14
CA ASN A 232 18.04 -10.98 -7.26
C ASN A 232 17.63 -10.61 -8.69
N SER A 233 18.23 -11.23 -9.73
CA SER A 233 17.82 -10.97 -11.12
C SER A 233 16.48 -11.63 -11.47
N LEU A 234 16.07 -12.63 -10.69
CA LEU A 234 14.85 -13.41 -10.90
C LEU A 234 13.65 -12.94 -10.06
N THR A 235 13.84 -11.97 -9.17
CA THR A 235 12.77 -11.45 -8.30
C THR A 235 12.01 -10.28 -8.90
N GLY A 236 10.71 -10.19 -8.58
CA GLY A 236 9.81 -9.10 -8.95
C GLY A 236 9.08 -9.31 -10.27
N HIS A 237 8.28 -8.32 -10.68
CA HIS A 237 7.58 -8.32 -11.97
C HIS A 237 8.55 -7.95 -13.10
N ARG A 238 8.72 -8.85 -14.08
CA ARG A 238 9.62 -8.67 -15.23
C ARG A 238 9.03 -9.32 -16.47
N ASN A 239 9.15 -8.64 -17.61
CA ASN A 239 8.75 -9.23 -18.90
C ASN A 239 9.70 -10.35 -19.36
N TYR A 240 10.97 -10.30 -18.96
CA TYR A 240 11.99 -11.29 -19.26
C TYR A 240 13.14 -11.20 -18.25
N TYR A 241 13.96 -12.24 -18.17
CA TYR A 241 15.18 -12.28 -17.39
C TYR A 241 16.40 -12.06 -18.30
N SER A 242 17.35 -11.28 -17.80
CA SER A 242 18.54 -10.94 -18.58
C SER A 242 19.52 -12.10 -18.61
N THR A 243 20.02 -12.44 -19.80
CA THR A 243 21.13 -13.38 -19.95
C THR A 243 22.46 -12.81 -19.43
N TYR A 244 22.55 -11.51 -19.19
CA TYR A 244 23.75 -10.90 -18.59
C TYR A 244 23.96 -11.26 -17.12
N ASP A 245 22.90 -11.71 -16.43
CA ASP A 245 22.98 -12.19 -15.05
C ASP A 245 23.46 -13.65 -14.96
N ILE A 246 23.69 -14.29 -16.11
CA ILE A 246 24.27 -15.62 -16.25
C ILE A 246 25.81 -15.49 -16.35
N PRO A 247 26.60 -16.33 -15.65
CA PRO A 247 28.05 -16.38 -15.82
C PRO A 247 28.46 -16.56 -17.29
N ALA A 248 29.59 -15.96 -17.67
CA ALA A 248 30.00 -15.87 -19.07
C ALA A 248 30.19 -17.23 -19.79
N GLN A 249 30.50 -18.30 -19.05
CA GLN A 249 30.60 -19.64 -19.62
C GLN A 249 29.20 -20.19 -19.96
N ASP A 250 28.33 -20.31 -18.95
CA ASP A 250 26.95 -20.79 -19.11
C ASP A 250 26.16 -19.92 -20.11
N ARG A 251 26.43 -18.60 -20.18
CA ARG A 251 25.82 -17.72 -21.17
C ARG A 251 26.19 -18.10 -22.60
N ARG A 252 27.43 -18.54 -22.87
CA ARG A 252 27.82 -18.99 -24.22
C ARG A 252 27.07 -20.27 -24.61
N GLU A 253 26.83 -21.17 -23.66
CA GLU A 253 26.04 -22.38 -23.88
C GLU A 253 24.57 -22.02 -24.15
N PHE A 254 24.01 -21.07 -23.39
CA PHE A 254 22.68 -20.50 -23.65
C PHE A 254 22.58 -19.90 -25.05
N GLU A 255 23.55 -19.07 -25.45
CA GLU A 255 23.59 -18.43 -26.77
C GLU A 255 23.76 -19.46 -27.92
N GLN A 256 24.43 -20.59 -27.67
CA GLN A 256 24.57 -21.68 -28.65
C GLN A 256 23.26 -22.46 -28.84
N LEU A 257 22.52 -22.71 -27.76
CA LEU A 257 21.28 -23.51 -27.79
C LEU A 257 20.08 -22.68 -28.24
N PHE A 258 19.92 -21.47 -27.71
CA PHE A 258 18.72 -20.65 -27.90
C PHE A 258 18.95 -19.42 -28.80
N GLY A 259 20.22 -19.09 -29.07
CA GLY A 259 20.60 -17.95 -29.91
C GLY A 259 21.04 -16.72 -29.11
N ARG A 260 21.87 -15.88 -29.76
CA ARG A 260 22.55 -14.74 -29.12
C ARG A 260 21.62 -13.66 -28.56
N SER A 261 20.45 -13.49 -29.15
CA SER A 261 19.46 -12.47 -28.76
C SER A 261 18.28 -13.06 -28.01
N ALA A 262 18.34 -14.34 -27.62
CA ALA A 262 17.26 -14.99 -26.89
C ALA A 262 17.22 -14.48 -25.45
N ASN A 263 16.00 -14.29 -24.96
CA ASN A 263 15.72 -14.09 -23.54
C ASN A 263 14.92 -15.30 -23.03
N TYR A 264 14.87 -15.45 -21.72
CA TYR A 264 14.00 -16.42 -21.07
C TYR A 264 13.04 -15.71 -20.11
N CYS A 265 11.83 -16.25 -19.99
CA CYS A 265 10.75 -15.74 -19.15
C CYS A 265 10.52 -16.69 -17.96
N ALA A 266 9.64 -16.29 -17.04
CA ALA A 266 9.23 -17.16 -15.93
C ALA A 266 8.62 -18.49 -16.42
N GLU A 267 7.93 -18.46 -17.56
CA GLU A 267 7.35 -19.64 -18.19
C GLU A 267 8.39 -20.67 -18.64
N ASP A 268 9.57 -20.21 -19.09
CA ASP A 268 10.65 -21.09 -19.52
C ASP A 268 11.33 -21.79 -18.32
N ILE A 269 11.17 -21.30 -17.08
CA ILE A 269 11.82 -21.88 -15.88
C ILE A 269 11.04 -23.10 -15.38
N THR A 270 11.68 -24.27 -15.43
CA THR A 270 11.10 -25.53 -14.96
C THR A 270 11.52 -25.86 -13.52
N MET A 271 12.73 -25.47 -13.10
CA MET A 271 13.25 -25.77 -11.77
C MET A 271 14.25 -24.71 -11.31
N ILE A 272 14.26 -24.41 -10.01
CA ILE A 272 15.32 -23.64 -9.34
C ILE A 272 15.78 -24.41 -8.12
N SER A 273 17.09 -24.57 -7.98
CA SER A 273 17.74 -25.24 -6.86
C SER A 273 18.79 -24.36 -6.18
N TYR A 274 18.98 -24.60 -4.89
CA TYR A 274 20.05 -24.01 -4.09
C TYR A 274 20.78 -25.12 -3.33
N GLY A 275 22.05 -25.34 -3.69
CA GLY A 275 22.83 -26.46 -3.15
C GLY A 275 22.26 -27.80 -3.61
N ARG A 276 21.76 -28.61 -2.67
CA ARG A 276 21.12 -29.91 -2.96
C ARG A 276 19.58 -29.85 -2.92
N ASN A 277 19.02 -28.68 -2.60
CA ASN A 277 17.60 -28.54 -2.36
C ASN A 277 16.94 -27.85 -3.57
N THR A 278 15.88 -28.44 -4.09
CA THR A 278 14.97 -27.76 -5.02
C THR A 278 14.13 -26.76 -4.23
N ILE A 279 14.20 -25.49 -4.60
CA ILE A 279 13.46 -24.40 -3.93
C ILE A 279 12.21 -23.98 -4.71
N TYR A 280 12.18 -24.26 -6.01
CA TYR A 280 11.03 -24.03 -6.87
C TYR A 280 11.02 -25.08 -7.99
N GLU A 281 9.83 -25.57 -8.32
CA GLU A 281 9.58 -26.49 -9.43
C GLU A 281 8.28 -26.07 -10.10
N ALA A 282 8.27 -25.98 -11.43
CA ALA A 282 7.10 -25.59 -12.18
C ALA A 282 6.06 -26.72 -12.15
N PRO A 283 4.75 -26.40 -12.10
CA PRO A 283 3.71 -27.39 -12.28
C PRO A 283 3.89 -28.07 -13.64
N THR A 284 4.14 -29.38 -13.66
CA THR A 284 4.23 -30.15 -14.90
C THR A 284 2.88 -30.11 -15.60
N ALA A 285 2.81 -29.47 -16.77
CA ALA A 285 1.67 -29.66 -17.67
C ALA A 285 1.55 -31.16 -17.93
N GLN A 286 0.42 -31.75 -17.52
CA GLN A 286 0.13 -33.16 -17.78
C GLN A 286 0.32 -33.40 -19.27
N THR A 287 1.38 -34.09 -19.62
CA THR A 287 1.56 -34.62 -20.97
C THR A 287 0.40 -35.60 -21.11
N ALA A 288 -0.58 -35.24 -21.93
CA ALA A 288 -1.57 -36.20 -22.41
C ALA A 288 -0.77 -37.28 -23.12
N GLU A 289 -0.45 -38.36 -22.40
CA GLU A 289 -0.06 -39.61 -23.00
C GLU A 289 -1.23 -40.04 -23.86
N ILE A 290 -1.12 -39.71 -25.15
CA ILE A 290 -1.80 -40.41 -26.21
C ILE A 290 -1.31 -41.86 -26.09
N THR A 291 -2.01 -42.67 -25.31
CA THR A 291 -1.98 -44.12 -25.46
C THR A 291 -2.66 -44.45 -26.79
N GLU A 292 -1.95 -44.18 -27.90
CA GLU A 292 -2.05 -45.00 -29.09
C GLU A 292 -1.48 -46.37 -28.72
N GLY A 293 -2.38 -47.31 -28.42
CA GLY A 293 -2.01 -48.64 -27.98
C GLY A 293 -3.11 -49.64 -28.21
N TYR A 294 -3.21 -50.12 -29.45
CA TYR A 294 -3.74 -51.43 -29.85
C TYR A 294 -5.22 -51.73 -29.51
N GLY A 295 -6.05 -51.70 -30.55
CA GLY A 295 -7.30 -52.44 -30.54
C GLY A 295 -7.07 -53.96 -30.41
N PRO A 296 -8.04 -54.70 -29.85
CA PRO A 296 -8.22 -56.09 -30.18
C PRO A 296 -9.45 -56.29 -31.06
N ALA A 297 -9.28 -57.25 -31.96
CA ALA A 297 -10.24 -57.78 -32.89
C ALA A 297 -11.59 -58.14 -32.27
N MET A 298 -12.61 -58.02 -33.11
CA MET A 298 -13.89 -58.71 -33.02
C MET A 298 -13.75 -60.13 -32.45
N GLN A 299 -14.54 -60.43 -31.43
CA GLN A 299 -14.91 -61.81 -31.11
C GLN A 299 -16.43 -61.92 -31.17
N MET A 300 -16.87 -62.59 -32.23
CA MET A 300 -18.23 -63.08 -32.45
C MET A 300 -18.55 -64.22 -31.48
N GLY A 301 -19.80 -64.28 -31.03
CA GLY A 301 -20.43 -65.42 -30.35
C GLY A 301 -20.87 -65.05 -28.93
N GLY A 302 -22.09 -65.30 -28.47
CA GLY A 302 -23.21 -66.05 -29.01
C GLY A 302 -24.06 -66.53 -27.83
N MET A 303 -25.35 -66.19 -27.89
CA MET A 303 -26.57 -66.76 -27.26
C MET A 303 -27.50 -65.65 -26.79
#